data_AF-A0AAN1NVI0-F1
#
_entry.id   AF-A0AAN1NVI0-F1
#
_cell.length_a   1.000
_cell.length_b   1.000
_cell.length_c   1.000
_cell.angle_alpha   90.00
_cell.angle_beta   90.00
_cell.angle_gamma   90.00
#
_symmetry.space_group_name_H-M   'P 1'
#
loop_
_entity.id
_entity.type
_entity.pdbx_description
1 polymer ?
#
loop_
_entity_poly.entity_id
_entity_poly.type
_entity_poly.pdbx_seq_one_letter_code
_entity_poly.pdbx_strand_id
1 'polypeptide(L)'
;MRSKKREQVLIQLITLLDNARLGERKETILNLLHSARRAIREREVFTAQQHTTEALGQLRKARHSLRVSGANEQEITVLDNAVVMLLPVQDEADADSYAYFIVCSLEFRYLLLFLIFAAGLAVAFVRSTGQLPGF
;
A
#
# COMPACT_ATOMS: atom_id res chain seq x y z
N MET A 1 0.25 -15.17 6.16
CA MET A 1 -1.20 -14.98 6.46
C MET A 1 -1.76 -13.69 5.85
N ARG A 2 -1.07 -12.54 5.95
CA ARG A 2 -1.56 -11.25 5.41
C ARG A 2 -1.90 -11.27 3.91
N SER A 3 -1.06 -11.83 3.06
CA SER A 3 -1.33 -11.91 1.60
C SER A 3 -2.61 -12.70 1.25
N LYS A 4 -2.83 -13.85 1.90
CA LYS A 4 -4.05 -14.66 1.70
C LYS A 4 -5.32 -13.91 2.11
N LYS A 5 -5.25 -13.16 3.23
CA LYS A 5 -6.37 -12.32 3.68
C LYS A 5 -6.66 -11.20 2.67
N ARG A 6 -5.62 -10.49 2.20
CA ARG A 6 -5.75 -9.44 1.16
C ARG A 6 -6.37 -9.99 -0.12
N GLU A 7 -5.89 -11.15 -0.57
CA GLU A 7 -6.43 -11.81 -1.75
C GLU A 7 -7.93 -12.15 -1.58
N GLN A 8 -8.32 -12.66 -0.41
CA GLN A 8 -9.72 -12.99 -0.11
C GLN A 8 -10.61 -11.75 -0.09
N VAL A 9 -10.13 -10.63 0.47
CA VAL A 9 -10.85 -9.34 0.44
C VAL A 9 -11.03 -8.86 -0.99
N LEU A 10 -10.00 -8.94 -1.84
CA LEU A 10 -10.12 -8.58 -3.26
C LEU A 10 -11.12 -9.46 -4.01
N ILE A 11 -11.17 -10.77 -3.72
CA ILE A 11 -12.17 -11.67 -4.31
C ILE A 11 -13.59 -11.24 -3.92
N GLN A 12 -13.82 -10.95 -2.63
CA GLN A 12 -15.12 -10.47 -2.15
C GLN A 12 -15.53 -9.16 -2.82
N LEU A 13 -14.59 -8.23 -2.95
CA LEU A 13 -14.78 -6.95 -3.65
C LEU A 13 -15.14 -7.14 -5.12
N ILE A 14 -14.42 -8.00 -5.84
CA ILE A 14 -14.71 -8.34 -7.23
C ILE A 14 -16.13 -8.88 -7.34
N THR A 15 -16.52 -9.86 -6.51
CA THR A 15 -17.87 -10.43 -6.55
C THR A 15 -18.98 -9.42 -6.21
N LEU A 16 -18.72 -8.50 -5.29
CA LEU A 16 -19.66 -7.46 -4.90
C LEU A 16 -19.85 -6.44 -6.03
N LEU A 17 -18.76 -6.05 -6.70
CA LEU A 17 -18.78 -5.06 -7.77
C LEU A 17 -19.22 -5.63 -9.12
N ASP A 18 -19.14 -6.94 -9.30
CA ASP A 18 -19.56 -7.60 -10.53
C ASP A 18 -21.08 -7.43 -10.81
N ASN A 19 -21.88 -7.29 -9.75
CA ASN A 19 -23.31 -7.01 -9.87
C ASN A 19 -23.65 -5.51 -9.74
N ALA A 20 -22.66 -4.65 -9.45
CA ALA A 20 -22.90 -3.23 -9.23
C ALA A 20 -22.99 -2.44 -10.54
N ARG A 21 -23.89 -1.44 -10.57
CA ARG A 21 -24.02 -0.49 -11.67
C ARG A 21 -22.97 0.62 -11.52
N LEU A 22 -21.77 0.34 -12.02
CA LEU A 22 -20.62 1.26 -11.97
C LEU A 22 -20.44 2.10 -13.25
N GLY A 23 -21.38 1.98 -14.20
CA GLY A 23 -21.33 2.63 -15.50
C GLY A 23 -20.09 2.21 -16.31
N GLU A 24 -19.55 3.15 -17.09
CA GLU A 24 -18.38 2.93 -17.96
C GLU A 24 -17.10 2.58 -17.20
N ARG A 25 -17.02 2.89 -15.90
CA ARG A 25 -15.83 2.65 -15.07
C ARG A 25 -15.75 1.23 -14.53
N LYS A 26 -16.82 0.42 -14.68
CA LYS A 26 -16.92 -0.93 -14.14
C LYS A 26 -15.73 -1.80 -14.55
N GLU A 27 -15.50 -1.87 -15.86
CA GLU A 27 -14.48 -2.74 -16.44
C GLU A 27 -13.08 -2.34 -15.96
N THR A 28 -12.77 -1.04 -15.96
CA THR A 28 -11.50 -0.51 -15.46
C THR A 28 -11.28 -0.87 -13.99
N ILE A 29 -12.31 -0.72 -13.14
CA ILE A 29 -12.20 -1.06 -11.71
C ILE A 29 -11.96 -2.56 -11.53
N LEU A 30 -12.72 -3.41 -12.21
CA LEU A 30 -12.57 -4.87 -12.12
C LEU A 30 -11.20 -5.32 -12.63
N ASN A 31 -10.74 -4.78 -13.76
CA ASN A 31 -9.40 -5.08 -14.29
C ASN A 31 -8.30 -4.71 -13.29
N LEU A 32 -8.38 -3.53 -12.66
CA LEU A 32 -7.41 -3.13 -11.64
C LEU A 32 -7.44 -4.06 -10.42
N LEU A 33 -8.62 -4.49 -9.95
CA LEU A 33 -8.74 -5.42 -8.83
C LEU A 33 -8.19 -6.82 -9.18
N HIS A 34 -8.43 -7.29 -10.40
CA HIS A 34 -7.85 -8.55 -10.90
C HIS A 34 -6.33 -8.47 -11.02
N SER A 35 -5.79 -7.37 -11.55
CA SER A 35 -4.34 -7.14 -11.62
C SER A 35 -3.71 -7.02 -10.24
N ALA A 36 -4.33 -6.31 -9.30
CA ALA A 36 -3.89 -6.25 -7.91
C ALA A 36 -3.85 -7.65 -7.27
N ARG A 37 -4.90 -8.46 -7.47
CA ARG A 37 -4.96 -9.83 -6.97
C ARG A 37 -3.85 -10.70 -7.54
N ARG A 38 -3.58 -10.59 -8.85
CA ARG A 38 -2.49 -11.32 -9.52
C ARG A 38 -1.13 -10.92 -8.95
N ALA A 39 -0.87 -9.62 -8.84
CA ALA A 39 0.37 -9.11 -8.27
C ALA A 39 0.58 -9.58 -6.81
N ILE A 40 -0.47 -9.64 -5.99
CA ILE A 40 -0.39 -10.21 -4.63
C ILE A 40 0.02 -11.68 -4.65
N ARG A 41 -0.51 -12.49 -5.59
CA ARG A 41 -0.11 -13.90 -5.74
C ARG A 41 1.34 -14.05 -6.18
N GLU A 42 1.78 -13.20 -7.10
CA GLU A 42 3.15 -13.17 -7.63
C GLU A 42 4.14 -12.50 -6.66
N ARG A 43 3.64 -11.97 -5.52
CA ARG A 43 4.40 -11.25 -4.48
C ARG A 43 5.05 -9.95 -4.99
N GLU A 44 4.49 -9.38 -6.05
CA GLU A 44 4.89 -8.09 -6.58
C GLU A 44 4.28 -6.96 -5.73
N VAL A 45 4.93 -6.62 -4.63
CA VAL A 45 4.40 -5.70 -3.61
C VAL A 45 4.07 -4.32 -4.21
N PHE A 46 4.97 -3.76 -5.00
CA PHE A 46 4.79 -2.44 -5.62
C PHE A 46 3.66 -2.43 -6.65
N THR A 47 3.64 -3.42 -7.56
CA THR A 47 2.59 -3.58 -8.56
C THR A 47 1.21 -3.76 -7.90
N ALA A 48 1.14 -4.56 -6.83
CA ALA A 48 -0.08 -4.77 -6.06
C ALA A 48 -0.57 -3.47 -5.41
N GLN A 49 0.34 -2.71 -4.78
CA GLN A 49 0.03 -1.42 -4.16
C GLN A 49 -0.49 -0.42 -5.19
N GLN A 50 0.18 -0.30 -6.34
CA GLN A 50 -0.18 0.61 -7.41
C GLN A 50 -1.60 0.31 -7.92
N HIS A 51 -1.88 -0.93 -8.32
CA HIS A 51 -3.21 -1.31 -8.81
C HIS A 51 -4.31 -1.15 -7.75
N THR A 52 -4.02 -1.42 -6.47
CA THR A 52 -4.97 -1.21 -5.36
C THR A 52 -5.30 0.27 -5.20
N THR A 53 -4.29 1.15 -5.28
CA THR A 53 -4.43 2.60 -5.17
C THR A 53 -5.23 3.17 -6.35
N GLU A 54 -4.93 2.74 -7.57
CA GLU A 54 -5.66 3.13 -8.77
C GLU A 54 -7.12 2.67 -8.73
N ALA A 55 -7.38 1.43 -8.30
CA ALA A 55 -8.74 0.91 -8.13
C ALA A 55 -9.55 1.76 -7.14
N LEU A 56 -8.93 2.14 -6.02
CA LEU A 56 -9.57 2.98 -5.00
C LEU A 56 -9.86 4.39 -5.53
N GLY A 57 -8.94 4.96 -6.31
CA GLY A 57 -9.16 6.21 -7.03
C GLY A 57 -10.34 6.15 -8.01
N GLN A 58 -10.47 5.06 -8.76
CA GLN A 58 -11.59 4.86 -9.68
C GLN A 58 -12.92 4.64 -8.96
N LEU A 59 -12.94 3.91 -7.84
CA LEU A 59 -14.13 3.73 -7.00
C LEU A 59 -14.63 5.07 -6.44
N ARG A 60 -13.73 5.93 -5.94
CA ARG A 60 -14.11 7.27 -5.45
C ARG A 60 -14.69 8.14 -6.55
N LYS A 61 -14.13 8.07 -7.77
CA LYS A 61 -14.66 8.79 -8.95
C LYS A 61 -16.03 8.26 -9.37
N ALA A 62 -16.20 6.94 -9.42
CA ALA A 62 -17.49 6.30 -9.73
C ALA A 62 -18.56 6.70 -8.70
N ARG A 63 -18.22 6.70 -7.41
CA ARG A 63 -19.11 7.15 -6.34
C ARG A 63 -19.53 8.60 -6.52
N HIS A 64 -18.57 9.49 -6.80
CA HIS A 64 -18.85 10.89 -7.02
C HIS A 64 -19.78 11.10 -8.23
N SER A 65 -19.51 10.40 -9.34
CA SER A 65 -20.34 10.45 -10.53
C SER A 65 -21.77 10.02 -10.25
N LEU A 66 -21.97 8.92 -9.52
CA LEU A 66 -23.28 8.40 -9.16
C LEU A 66 -24.05 9.34 -8.23
N ARG A 67 -23.36 9.98 -7.27
CA ARG A 67 -23.97 11.01 -6.42
C ARG A 67 -24.43 12.21 -7.22
N VAL A 68 -23.62 12.68 -8.17
CA VAL A 68 -23.96 13.83 -9.03
C VAL A 68 -25.12 13.50 -9.98
N SER A 69 -25.20 12.27 -10.49
CA SER A 69 -26.30 11.84 -11.35
C SER A 69 -27.62 11.54 -10.61
N GLY A 70 -27.66 11.69 -9.28
CA GLY A 70 -28.84 11.37 -8.48
C GLY A 70 -29.16 9.87 -8.43
N ALA A 71 -28.13 9.02 -8.49
CA ALA A 71 -28.30 7.57 -8.41
C ALA A 71 -28.91 7.14 -7.06
N ASN A 72 -29.46 5.93 -7.03
CA ASN A 72 -30.07 5.38 -5.82
C ASN A 72 -29.04 5.25 -4.69
N GLU A 73 -29.43 5.61 -3.47
CA GLU A 73 -28.61 5.52 -2.26
C GLU A 73 -28.06 4.10 -2.04
N GLN A 74 -28.81 3.07 -2.44
CA GLN A 74 -28.36 1.68 -2.39
C GLN A 74 -27.12 1.42 -3.26
N GLU A 75 -27.08 2.01 -4.46
CA GLU A 75 -25.93 1.87 -5.36
C GLU A 75 -24.70 2.61 -4.79
N ILE A 76 -24.92 3.80 -4.24
CA ILE A 76 -23.87 4.59 -3.58
C ILE A 76 -23.32 3.82 -2.36
N THR A 77 -24.18 3.19 -1.57
CA THR A 77 -23.80 2.40 -0.39
C THR A 77 -22.92 1.21 -0.76
N VAL A 78 -23.18 0.54 -1.88
CA VAL A 78 -22.34 -0.56 -2.39
C VAL A 78 -20.92 -0.07 -2.68
N LEU A 79 -20.78 1.12 -3.28
CA LEU A 79 -19.45 1.71 -3.50
C LEU A 79 -18.78 2.16 -2.20
N ASP A 80 -19.53 2.74 -1.26
CA ASP A 80 -18.97 3.12 0.04
C ASP A 80 -18.44 1.90 0.81
N ASN A 81 -19.18 0.79 0.79
CA ASN A 81 -18.71 -0.49 1.36
C ASN A 81 -17.47 -1.02 0.65
N ALA A 82 -17.43 -0.94 -0.69
CA ALA A 82 -16.26 -1.36 -1.46
C ALA A 82 -15.01 -0.52 -1.12
N VAL A 83 -15.16 0.80 -0.97
CA VAL A 83 -14.07 1.68 -0.55
C VAL A 83 -13.59 1.32 0.86
N VAL A 84 -14.52 1.10 1.81
CA VAL A 84 -14.19 0.71 3.19
C VAL A 84 -13.47 -0.64 3.24
N MET A 85 -13.86 -1.61 2.41
CA MET A 85 -13.17 -2.90 2.32
C MET A 85 -11.77 -2.79 1.70
N LEU A 86 -11.57 -1.89 0.73
CA LEU A 86 -10.30 -1.77 0.01
C LEU A 86 -9.25 -0.94 0.76
N LEU A 87 -9.67 0.01 1.60
CA LEU A 87 -8.79 0.85 2.43
C LEU A 87 -7.74 0.06 3.25
N PRO A 88 -8.12 -0.94 4.07
CA PRO A 88 -7.12 -1.69 4.85
C PRO A 88 -6.18 -2.52 3.97
N VAL A 89 -6.61 -2.91 2.76
CA VAL A 89 -5.73 -3.60 1.80
C VAL A 89 -4.67 -2.63 1.25
N GLN A 90 -5.06 -1.38 1.00
CA GLN A 90 -4.14 -0.32 0.61
C GLN A 90 -3.15 0.01 1.74
N ASP A 91 -3.62 0.26 2.96
CA ASP A 91 -2.75 0.62 4.09
C ASP A 91 -1.70 -0.47 4.37
N GLU A 92 -2.10 -1.74 4.30
CA GLU A 92 -1.17 -2.87 4.43
C GLU A 92 -0.18 -2.96 3.27
N ALA A 93 -0.62 -2.66 2.04
CA ALA A 93 0.26 -2.66 0.86
C ALA A 93 1.26 -1.50 0.89
N ASP A 94 0.85 -0.31 1.35
CA ASP A 94 1.71 0.86 1.52
C ASP A 94 2.79 0.57 2.58
N ALA A 95 2.41 -0.02 3.71
CA ALA A 95 3.37 -0.42 4.74
C ALA A 95 4.38 -1.46 4.24
N ASP A 96 3.92 -2.50 3.52
CA ASP A 96 4.79 -3.51 2.93
C ASP A 96 5.75 -2.90 1.89
N SER A 97 5.25 -1.97 1.07
CA SER A 97 6.05 -1.28 0.05
C SER A 97 7.11 -0.35 0.67
N TYR A 98 6.75 0.38 1.71
CA TYR A 98 7.69 1.22 2.45
C TYR A 98 8.78 0.39 3.14
N ALA A 99 8.40 -0.74 3.75
CA ALA A 99 9.37 -1.67 4.33
C ALA A 99 10.31 -2.25 3.27
N TYR A 100 9.78 -2.63 2.10
CA TYR A 100 10.59 -3.09 0.97
C TYR A 100 11.55 -2.01 0.48
N PHE A 101 11.08 -0.77 0.35
CA PHE A 101 11.90 0.38 -0.03
C PHE A 101 13.06 0.59 0.95
N ILE A 102 12.80 0.58 2.27
CA ILE A 102 13.86 0.72 3.28
C ILE A 102 14.91 -0.39 3.16
N VAL A 103 14.48 -1.64 2.97
CA VAL A 103 15.37 -2.81 2.94
C VAL A 103 16.17 -2.90 1.63
N CYS A 104 15.54 -2.57 0.50
CA CYS A 104 16.12 -2.72 -0.83
C CYS A 104 16.79 -1.46 -1.37
N SER A 105 16.50 -0.28 -0.80
CA SER A 105 17.18 0.96 -1.21
C SER A 105 18.65 0.93 -0.81
N LEU A 106 19.53 0.94 -1.83
CA LEU A 106 20.98 1.04 -1.65
C LEU A 106 21.37 2.29 -0.87
N GLU A 107 20.66 3.41 -1.08
CA GLU A 107 20.93 4.67 -0.40
C GLU A 107 20.71 4.56 1.12
N PHE A 108 19.66 3.85 1.53
CA PHE A 108 19.39 3.60 2.94
C PHE A 108 20.46 2.72 3.58
N ARG A 109 20.98 1.73 2.84
CA ARG A 109 22.09 0.90 3.30
C ARG A 109 23.36 1.72 3.50
N TYR A 110 23.68 2.64 2.60
CA TYR A 110 24.83 3.53 2.76
C TYR A 110 24.66 4.51 3.92
N LEU A 111 23.48 5.09 4.11
CA LEU A 111 23.18 5.93 5.27
C LEU A 111 23.32 5.18 6.59
N LEU A 112 22.82 3.93 6.66
CA LEU A 112 22.95 3.10 7.85
C LEU A 112 24.42 2.75 8.14
N LEU A 113 25.18 2.35 7.12
CA LEU A 113 26.61 2.09 7.24
C LEU A 113 27.38 3.34 7.68
N PHE A 114 27.03 4.50 7.13
CA PHE A 114 27.61 5.78 7.53
C PHE A 114 27.31 6.11 8.99
N LEU A 115 26.08 5.92 9.45
CA LEU A 115 25.70 6.13 10.85
C LEU A 115 26.46 5.18 11.79
N ILE A 116 26.58 3.90 11.43
CA ILE A 116 27.35 2.91 12.20
C ILE A 116 28.83 3.33 12.26
N PHE A 117 29.40 3.77 11.13
CA PHE A 117 30.78 4.23 11.06
C PHE A 117 31.00 5.50 11.90
N ALA A 118 30.10 6.48 11.80
CA ALA A 118 30.14 7.71 12.59
C ALA A 118 30.01 7.43 14.09
N ALA A 119 29.12 6.52 14.49
CA ALA A 119 28.99 6.08 15.87
C ALA A 119 30.27 5.37 16.36
N GLY A 120 30.86 4.50 15.54
CA GLY A 120 32.14 3.86 15.81
C GLY A 120 33.28 4.87 16.01
N LEU A 121 33.35 5.89 15.15
CA LEU A 121 34.30 6.99 15.30
C LEU A 121 34.06 7.80 16.58
N ALA A 122 32.80 8.10 16.92
CA ALA A 122 32.49 8.82 18.15
C ALA A 122 32.91 8.02 19.40
N VAL A 123 32.65 6.72 19.43
CA VAL A 123 33.09 5.83 20.52
C VAL A 123 34.62 5.75 20.59
N ALA A 124 35.30 5.61 19.44
CA ALA A 124 36.76 5.60 19.39
C ALA A 124 37.36 6.94 19.85
N PHE A 125 36.75 8.06 19.45
CA PHE A 125 37.16 9.40 19.86
C PHE A 125 37.01 9.59 21.37
N VAL A 126 35.84 9.26 21.93
CA VAL A 126 35.59 9.29 23.38
C VAL A 126 36.57 8.38 24.14
N ARG A 127 36.90 7.21 23.59
CA ARG A 127 37.89 6.30 24.20
C ARG A 127 39.31 6.88 24.13
N SER A 128 39.65 7.59 23.06
CA SER A 128 40.95 8.25 22.91
C SER A 128 41.10 9.50 23.78
N THR A 129 40.02 10.23 24.04
CA THR A 129 40.01 11.45 24.88
C THR A 129 39.71 11.14 26.35
N GLY A 130 39.14 9.97 26.66
CA GLY A 130 38.89 9.47 28.02
C GLY A 130 40.08 8.79 28.70
N GLN A 131 41.21 8.58 28.00
CA GLN A 131 42.51 8.23 28.60
C GLN A 131 43.39 9.48 28.77
N LEU A 132 43.02 10.34 29.71
CA LEU A 132 44.00 11.18 30.42
C LEU A 132 43.93 10.84 31.92
N PRO A 133 44.67 9.83 32.39
CA PRO A 133 45.05 9.78 33.78
C PRO A 133 46.26 10.69 33.99
N GLY A 134 46.09 11.66 34.88
CA GLY A 134 47.09 12.43 35.63
C GLY A 134 48.51 12.57 35.09
N PHE A 135 48.89 13.82 34.82
CA PHE A 135 50.05 14.46 35.44
C PHE A 135 49.70 15.92 35.76
#